data_AF-A0A2T2RNB3-F1
#
_entry.id   AF-A0A2T2RNB3-F1
#
_cell.length_a   1.000
_cell.length_b   1.000
_cell.length_c   1.000
_cell.angle_alpha   90.00
_cell.angle_beta   90.00
_cell.angle_gamma   90.00
#
_symmetry.space_group_name_H-M   'P 1'
#
loop_
_entity.id
_entity.type
_entity.pdbx_description
1 polymer ?
#
loop_
_entity_poly.entity_id
_entity_poly.type
_entity_poly.pdbx_seq_one_letter_code
_entity_poly.pdbx_strand_id
1 'polypeptide(L)'
;MRLRTAASFTLQHPDIAALLDQVKQALTSPSEVRSSSRDAGVLLSYLAQSEKKWVVAVVRRQNGDGFFITAYQTDAIKKGEVIWRR
;
A
#
# COMPACT_ATOMS: atom_id res chain seq x y z
N MET A 1 -17.59 22.15 -7.52
CA MET A 1 -17.76 20.71 -7.25
C MET A 1 -16.61 20.25 -6.37
N ARG A 2 -16.82 20.16 -5.04
CA ARG A 2 -15.77 19.82 -4.07
C ARG A 2 -15.85 18.32 -3.76
N LEU A 3 -14.86 17.54 -4.18
CA LEU A 3 -14.69 16.17 -3.69
C LEU A 3 -14.10 16.25 -2.27
N ARG A 4 -14.96 16.08 -1.27
CA ARG A 4 -14.53 15.78 0.10
C ARG A 4 -14.27 14.28 0.18
N THR A 5 -13.05 13.85 -0.09
CA THR A 5 -12.61 12.49 0.23
C THR A 5 -11.88 12.53 1.57
N ALA A 6 -12.64 12.52 2.66
CA ALA A 6 -12.07 12.24 3.98
C ALA A 6 -12.17 10.73 4.22
N ALA A 7 -11.23 9.97 3.67
CA ALA A 7 -10.97 8.63 4.17
C ALA A 7 -10.28 8.79 5.52
N SER A 8 -11.01 8.62 6.62
CA SER A 8 -10.45 8.63 7.98
C SER A 8 -9.73 7.30 8.21
N PHE A 9 -8.42 7.26 7.98
CA PHE A 9 -7.56 6.14 8.39
C PHE A 9 -6.81 6.55 9.67
N THR A 10 -6.93 5.76 10.73
CA THR A 10 -6.24 6.02 12.00
C THR A 10 -4.79 5.56 11.88
N LEU A 11 -3.86 6.51 11.73
CA LEU A 11 -2.43 6.26 11.80
C LEU A 11 -2.05 5.96 13.26
N GLN A 12 -2.04 4.68 13.62
CA GLN A 12 -1.70 4.25 14.98
C GLN A 12 -0.20 4.36 15.31
N HIS A 13 0.68 4.52 14.30
CA HIS A 13 2.13 4.63 14.49
C HIS A 13 2.67 5.97 13.97
N PRO A 14 3.38 6.77 14.79
CA PRO A 14 3.91 8.09 14.40
C PRO A 14 4.75 8.04 13.11
N ASP A 15 5.54 6.99 12.96
CA ASP A 15 6.45 6.82 11.80
C ASP A 15 5.71 6.70 10.47
N ILE A 16 4.52 6.08 10.45
CA ILE A 16 3.71 6.00 9.23
C ILE A 16 2.93 7.31 9.01
N ALA A 17 2.60 8.04 10.07
CA ALA A 17 1.95 9.35 9.94
C ALA A 17 2.83 10.35 9.18
N ALA A 18 4.14 10.31 9.41
CA ALA A 18 5.11 11.10 8.65
C ALA A 18 5.28 10.66 7.19
N LEU A 19 4.71 9.52 6.79
CA LEU A 19 4.87 8.92 5.46
C LEU A 19 3.56 8.87 4.66
N LEU A 20 2.57 9.67 5.05
CA LEU A 20 1.25 9.66 4.42
C LEU A 20 1.31 9.87 2.90
N ASP A 21 2.14 10.78 2.42
CA ASP A 21 2.21 11.05 0.98
C ASP A 21 2.84 9.88 0.21
N GLN A 22 3.77 9.17 0.83
CA GLN A 22 4.37 7.95 0.29
C GLN A 22 3.38 6.78 0.33
N VAL A 23 2.49 6.71 1.33
CA VAL A 23 1.37 5.75 1.32
C VAL A 23 0.42 6.04 0.15
N LYS A 24 0.05 7.30 -0.09
CA LYS A 24 -0.78 7.69 -1.25
C LYS A 24 -0.08 7.37 -2.56
N GLN A 25 1.22 7.61 -2.64
CA GLN A 25 2.00 7.29 -3.83
C GLN A 25 2.12 5.77 -4.05
N ALA A 26 2.27 4.97 -2.99
CA ALA A 26 2.22 3.51 -3.09
C ALA A 26 0.88 3.02 -3.67
N LEU A 27 -0.24 3.68 -3.35
CA LEU A 27 -1.55 3.34 -3.89
C LEU A 27 -1.76 3.77 -5.35
N THR A 28 -1.18 4.90 -5.76
CA THR A 28 -1.47 5.53 -7.06
C THR A 28 -0.40 5.26 -8.12
N SER A 29 0.85 5.14 -7.71
CA SER A 29 2.02 4.93 -8.57
C SER A 29 3.08 4.08 -7.83
N PRO A 30 2.77 2.81 -7.53
CA PRO A 30 3.73 1.90 -6.89
C PRO A 30 4.97 1.67 -7.77
N SER A 31 6.01 1.12 -7.16
CA SER A 31 7.14 0.48 -7.86
C SER A 31 6.81 -0.97 -8.21
N GLU A 32 6.10 -1.68 -7.33
CA GLU A 32 5.71 -3.08 -7.52
C GLU A 32 4.39 -3.37 -6.80
N VAL A 33 3.54 -4.19 -7.39
CA VAL A 33 2.31 -4.69 -6.76
C VAL A 33 2.37 -6.21 -6.71
N ARG A 34 2.13 -6.77 -5.53
CA ARG A 34 2.01 -8.23 -5.35
C ARG A 34 0.64 -8.63 -4.86
N SER A 35 0.17 -9.79 -5.31
CA SER A 35 -0.89 -10.51 -4.65
C SER A 35 -0.34 -11.22 -3.42
N SER A 36 -1.07 -11.14 -2.31
CA SER A 36 -0.70 -11.84 -1.08
C SER A 36 -0.72 -13.35 -1.32
N SER A 37 0.34 -14.03 -0.87
CA SER A 37 0.41 -15.50 -0.94
C SER A 37 -0.59 -16.21 -0.01
N ARG A 38 -1.29 -15.48 0.87
CA ARG A 38 -2.23 -16.03 1.86
C ARG A 38 -3.69 -15.71 1.53
N ASP A 39 -3.94 -14.66 0.75
CA ASP A 39 -5.30 -14.22 0.39
C ASP A 39 -5.24 -13.50 -0.95
N ALA A 40 -5.77 -14.12 -2.01
CA ALA A 40 -5.77 -13.55 -3.36
C ALA A 40 -6.60 -12.25 -3.47
N GLY A 41 -7.46 -11.96 -2.49
CA GLY A 41 -8.15 -10.69 -2.36
C GLY A 41 -7.28 -9.57 -1.81
N VAL A 42 -6.07 -9.85 -1.31
CA VAL A 42 -5.19 -8.84 -0.71
C VAL A 42 -4.04 -8.51 -1.66
N LEU A 43 -3.84 -7.22 -1.90
CA LEU A 43 -2.69 -6.70 -2.63
C LEU A 43 -1.75 -5.93 -1.70
N LEU A 44 -0.47 -6.02 -2.03
CA LEU A 44 0.60 -5.26 -1.41
C LEU A 44 1.22 -4.35 -2.48
N SER A 45 0.99 -3.05 -2.35
CA SER A 45 1.57 -2.04 -3.24
C SER A 45 2.82 -1.46 -2.58
N TYR A 46 3.96 -1.71 -3.21
CA TYR A 46 5.29 -1.32 -2.74
C TYR A 46 5.74 -0.03 -3.42
N LEU A 47 6.22 0.92 -2.64
CA LEU A 47 6.93 2.11 -3.10
C LEU A 47 8.37 2.07 -2.59
N ALA A 48 9.34 2.12 -3.52
CA ALA A 48 10.75 2.23 -3.18
C ALA A 48 11.05 3.64 -2.64
N GLN A 49 11.74 3.72 -1.50
CA GLN A 49 12.17 4.97 -0.86
C GLN A 49 13.67 5.19 -1.03
N SER A 50 14.46 4.15 -0.74
CA SER A 50 15.91 4.12 -0.88
C SER A 50 16.33 2.66 -1.04
N GLU A 51 17.63 2.38 -1.11
CA GLU A 51 18.13 1.01 -1.17
C GLU A 51 17.56 0.18 -0.01
N LYS A 52 16.83 -0.89 -0.35
CA LYS A 52 16.15 -1.79 0.60
C LYS A 52 15.28 -1.07 1.63
N LYS A 53 14.58 0.01 1.25
CA LYS A 53 13.51 0.59 2.08
C LYS A 53 12.25 0.79 1.25
N TRP A 54 11.15 0.27 1.78
CA TRP A 54 9.86 0.27 1.12
C TRP A 54 8.80 0.85 2.04
N VAL A 55 7.90 1.64 1.48
CA VAL A 55 6.57 1.87 2.05
C VAL A 55 5.62 0.92 1.37
N VAL A 56 4.82 0.20 2.16
CA VAL A 56 3.85 -0.77 1.66
C VAL A 56 2.46 -0.32 2.04
N ALA A 57 1.59 -0.15 1.07
CA ALA A 57 0.16 0.01 1.27
C ALA A 57 -0.53 -1.33 1.01
N VAL A 58 -1.31 -1.81 1.97
CA VAL A 58 -2.06 -3.06 1.88
C VAL A 58 -3.52 -2.73 1.63
N VAL A 59 -4.07 -3.29 0.55
CA VAL A 59 -5.48 -3.13 0.20
C VAL A 59 -6.13 -4.49 0.02
N ARG A 60 -7.42 -4.57 0.37
CA ARG A 60 -8.24 -5.75 0.05
C ARG A 60 -9.23 -5.37 -1.04
N ARG A 61 -9.29 -6.18 -2.10
CA ARG A 61 -10.32 -6.15 -3.14
C ARG A 61 -11.59 -6.80 -2.59
N GLN A 62 -12.74 -6.15 -2.80
CA GLN A 62 -14.05 -6.66 -2.46
C GLN A 62 -15.06 -6.21 -3.52
N ASN A 63 -15.62 -7.16 -4.28
CA ASN A 63 -16.72 -6.96 -5.23
C ASN A 63 -16.56 -5.80 -6.23
N GLY A 64 -15.34 -5.56 -6.72
CA GLY A 64 -15.04 -4.50 -7.69
C GLY A 64 -14.49 -3.21 -7.05
N ASP A 65 -14.65 -3.05 -5.74
CA ASP A 65 -14.02 -2.00 -4.95
C ASP A 65 -12.81 -2.54 -4.18
N GLY A 66 -12.07 -1.63 -3.53
CA GLY A 66 -11.01 -2.01 -2.60
C GLY A 66 -10.95 -1.08 -1.41
N PHE A 67 -10.62 -1.62 -0.24
CA PHE A 67 -10.40 -0.83 0.97
C PHE A 67 -8.96 -0.94 1.44
N PHE A 68 -8.45 0.17 1.96
CA PHE A 68 -7.15 0.24 2.59
C PHE A 68 -7.19 -0.44 3.96
N ILE A 69 -6.30 -1.42 4.15
CA ILE A 69 -6.21 -2.18 5.41
C ILE A 69 -5.20 -1.50 6.33
N THR A 70 -3.97 -1.33 5.83
CA THR A 70 -2.84 -0.85 6.64
C THR A 70 -1.69 -0.38 5.74
N ALA A 71 -0.77 0.39 6.31
CA ALA A 71 0.54 0.64 5.71
C ALA A 71 1.65 0.44 6.73
N TYR A 72 2.80 0.00 6.24
CA TYR A 72 3.99 -0.22 7.05
C TYR A 72 5.26 -0.02 6.22
N GLN A 73 6.40 0.11 6.90
CA GLN A 73 7.71 0.08 6.27
C GLN A 73 8.35 -1.29 6.38
N THR A 74 9.13 -1.66 5.37
CA THR A 74 9.92 -2.89 5.38
C THR A 74 11.17 -2.73 4.54
N ASP A 75 12.17 -3.55 4.81
CA ASP A 75 13.40 -3.65 4.04
C ASP A 75 13.35 -4.74 2.96
N ALA A 76 12.30 -5.57 2.96
CA ALA A 76 12.17 -6.71 2.06
C ALA A 76 10.79 -6.78 1.40
N ILE A 77 10.78 -7.19 0.13
CA ILE A 77 9.54 -7.51 -0.59
C ILE A 77 9.07 -8.92 -0.17
N LYS A 78 7.80 -9.05 0.21
CA LYS A 78 7.23 -10.34 0.64
C LYS A 78 7.05 -11.28 -0.56
N LYS A 79 7.15 -12.59 -0.34
CA LYS A 79 6.80 -13.62 -1.33
C LYS A 79 5.33 -13.47 -1.75
N GLY A 80 5.05 -13.70 -3.03
CA GLY A 80 3.73 -13.54 -3.64
C GLY A 80 3.84 -13.41 -5.15
N GLU A 81 2.70 -13.48 -5.84
CA GLU A 81 2.64 -13.27 -7.29
C GLU A 81 2.86 -11.78 -7.60
N VAL A 82 3.72 -11.49 -8.57
CA VAL A 82 3.90 -10.13 -9.08
C VAL A 82 2.74 -9.82 -10.02
N ILE A 83 1.88 -8.90 -9.61
CA ILE A 83 0.74 -8.44 -10.41
C ILE A 83 1.18 -7.33 -11.36
N TRP A 84 2.11 -6.49 -10.92
CA TRP A 84 2.63 -5.40 -11.72
C TRP A 84 3.99 -4.93 -11.20
N ARG A 85 4.85 -4.44 -12.10
CA ARG A 85 6.14 -3.83 -11.76
C ARG A 85 6.52 -2.78 -12.81
N ARG A 86 7.06 -1.65 -12.37
CA ARG A 86 7.67 -0.63 -13.24
C ARG A 86 9.07 -1.04 -13.67
#